data_AF-A0A9D5KG41-F1
#
_entry.id   AF-A0A9D5KG41-F1
#
_cell.length_a   1.000
_cell.length_b   1.000
_cell.length_c   1.000
_cell.angle_alpha   90.00
_cell.angle_beta   90.00
_cell.angle_gamma   90.00
#
_symmetry.space_group_name_H-M   'P 1'
#
loop_
_entity.id
_entity.type
_entity.pdbx_description
1 polymer ?
#
loop_
_entity_poly.entity_id
_entity_poly.type
_entity_poly.pdbx_seq_one_letter_code
_entity_poly.pdbx_strand_id
1 'polypeptide(L)'
;EPAPAAPLEVKDLKRIKAGKAGLQQLNRTSITTELDELLKRGRTVDRPVGPSLGKNAVEITARERTDKYKGDIQMQYQAALGEVGHVLNSLAKGSAIDGLQVIDVVKRFVKVFVTDRNILLNISGIKHTGDDYFYHHSLNVCLLSINIAAAYGYSEKQVVEIGMGALLHDLGMLLVPKEIVQKKGRLAQEEWYEIQKHPVMGLHLLEKIRRLPESVPYVAYQVHERENRTGYPKQRTSRLIHQFAKIVQVADVYEAMSSPRSYRSAFIPYESMERLIKMTRQGLISGEFVKAFLRYASLFPVGSLVQLNDQRIAKVIRANGDSYAKPIVSILTTTEGKVLPKPAVKEENLSSNIELFISRALSPNHVAELSIMDGF
;
A
#
# COMPACT_ATOMS: atom_id res chain seq x y z
N GLU A 1 -30.21 -21.24 -11.77
CA GLU A 1 -29.87 -19.99 -11.05
C GLU A 1 -30.84 -18.90 -11.46
N PRO A 2 -31.25 -17.99 -10.56
CA PRO A 2 -32.00 -16.81 -10.99
C PRO A 2 -31.10 -15.93 -11.89
N ALA A 3 -31.70 -15.30 -12.90
CA ALA A 3 -30.99 -14.42 -13.83
C ALA A 3 -30.26 -13.27 -13.08
N PRO A 4 -29.07 -12.84 -13.55
CA PRO A 4 -28.36 -11.73 -12.93
C PRO A 4 -29.23 -10.46 -12.94
N ALA A 5 -29.26 -9.76 -11.80
CA ALA A 5 -29.99 -8.49 -11.67
C ALA A 5 -29.37 -7.40 -12.57
N ALA A 6 -30.19 -6.47 -13.05
CA ALA A 6 -29.77 -5.34 -13.89
C ALA A 6 -28.64 -4.50 -13.23
N PRO A 7 -27.78 -3.82 -14.02
CA PRO A 7 -26.75 -2.93 -13.48
C PRO A 7 -27.34 -1.85 -12.57
N LEU A 8 -26.69 -1.57 -11.45
CA LEU A 8 -27.14 -0.57 -10.48
C LEU A 8 -26.53 0.79 -10.81
N GLU A 9 -27.35 1.84 -10.84
CA GLU A 9 -26.83 3.22 -10.92
C GLU A 9 -26.36 3.70 -9.54
N VAL A 10 -25.49 4.72 -9.52
CA VAL A 10 -24.91 5.26 -8.27
C VAL A 10 -25.98 5.70 -7.27
N LYS A 11 -27.09 6.25 -7.76
CA LYS A 11 -28.25 6.64 -6.92
C LYS A 11 -28.92 5.45 -6.23
N ASP A 12 -28.85 4.26 -6.83
CA ASP A 12 -29.46 3.04 -6.31
C ASP A 12 -28.55 2.36 -5.29
N LEU A 13 -27.22 2.50 -5.42
CA LEU A 13 -26.24 2.01 -4.43
C LEU A 13 -26.49 2.59 -3.04
N LYS A 14 -26.84 3.87 -2.95
CA LYS A 14 -27.18 4.55 -1.67
C LYS A 14 -28.49 4.08 -1.06
N ARG A 15 -29.34 3.36 -1.82
CA ARG A 15 -30.66 2.87 -1.39
C ARG A 15 -30.66 1.38 -1.07
N ILE A 16 -29.50 0.72 -1.13
CA ILE A 16 -29.37 -0.69 -0.80
C ILE A 16 -29.68 -0.90 0.69
N LYS A 17 -30.35 -2.02 0.99
CA LYS A 17 -30.73 -2.38 2.36
C LYS A 17 -29.52 -2.32 3.30
N ALA A 18 -29.73 -1.88 4.53
CA ALA A 18 -28.68 -1.91 5.54
C ALA A 18 -28.30 -3.35 5.95
N GLY A 19 -27.13 -3.51 6.55
CA GLY A 19 -26.66 -4.75 7.14
C GLY A 19 -26.37 -5.88 6.14
N LYS A 20 -26.39 -7.11 6.67
CA LYS A 20 -26.03 -8.34 5.94
C LYS A 20 -26.86 -8.58 4.67
N ALA A 21 -28.15 -8.24 4.70
CA ALA A 21 -29.04 -8.42 3.55
C ALA A 21 -28.61 -7.57 2.34
N GLY A 22 -28.19 -6.32 2.58
CA GLY A 22 -27.65 -5.46 1.52
C GLY A 22 -26.34 -5.96 0.94
N LEU A 23 -25.44 -6.47 1.79
CA LEU A 23 -24.20 -7.10 1.33
C LEU A 23 -24.49 -8.33 0.46
N GLN A 24 -25.46 -9.16 0.85
CA GLN A 24 -25.87 -10.32 0.05
C GLN A 24 -26.52 -9.92 -1.28
N GLN A 25 -27.29 -8.83 -1.29
CA GLN A 25 -27.87 -8.27 -2.52
C GLN A 25 -26.77 -7.82 -3.48
N LEU A 26 -25.79 -7.06 -2.99
CA LEU A 26 -24.65 -6.59 -3.79
C LEU A 26 -23.82 -7.74 -4.35
N ASN A 27 -23.58 -8.77 -3.55
CA ASN A 27 -22.80 -9.94 -3.96
C ASN A 27 -23.45 -10.83 -5.04
N ARG A 28 -24.64 -10.45 -5.53
CA ARG A 28 -25.44 -11.16 -6.53
C ARG A 28 -25.82 -10.26 -7.73
N THR A 29 -25.17 -9.12 -7.91
CA THR A 29 -25.36 -8.27 -9.09
C THR A 29 -24.72 -8.89 -10.32
N SER A 30 -25.10 -8.43 -11.52
CA SER A 30 -24.52 -8.88 -12.80
C SER A 30 -23.00 -8.80 -12.80
N ILE A 31 -22.42 -7.64 -12.44
CA ILE A 31 -20.97 -7.42 -12.42
C ILE A 31 -20.21 -8.38 -11.51
N THR A 32 -20.74 -8.68 -10.31
CA THR A 32 -20.10 -9.64 -9.41
C THR A 32 -20.17 -11.07 -9.95
N THR A 33 -21.29 -11.41 -10.60
CA THR A 33 -21.50 -12.75 -11.18
C THR A 33 -20.58 -12.97 -12.37
N GLU A 34 -20.44 -11.98 -13.25
CA GLU A 34 -19.54 -12.02 -14.40
C GLU A 34 -18.06 -12.18 -13.97
N LEU A 35 -17.60 -11.35 -13.03
CA LEU A 35 -16.24 -11.47 -12.49
C LEU A 35 -16.02 -12.83 -11.81
N ASP A 36 -17.01 -13.34 -11.08
CA ASP A 36 -16.96 -14.67 -10.46
C ASP A 36 -16.81 -15.80 -11.48
N GLU A 37 -17.53 -15.74 -12.60
CA GLU A 37 -17.40 -16.71 -13.68
C GLU A 37 -16.02 -16.65 -14.34
N LEU A 38 -15.51 -15.45 -14.61
CA LEU A 38 -14.19 -15.25 -15.20
C LEU A 38 -13.07 -15.81 -14.30
N LEU A 39 -13.17 -15.59 -12.98
CA LEU A 39 -12.25 -16.16 -11.99
C LEU A 39 -12.28 -17.69 -12.00
N LYS A 40 -13.48 -18.29 -12.05
CA LYS A 40 -13.64 -19.76 -12.10
C LYS A 40 -13.06 -20.37 -13.36
N ARG A 41 -13.08 -19.65 -14.48
CA ARG A 41 -12.49 -20.08 -15.77
C ARG A 41 -10.95 -19.98 -15.81
N GLY A 42 -10.31 -19.55 -14.72
CA GLY A 42 -8.85 -19.61 -14.55
C GLY A 42 -8.06 -18.52 -15.28
N ARG A 43 -8.70 -17.43 -15.72
CA ARG A 43 -8.05 -16.33 -16.45
C ARG A 43 -7.21 -15.37 -15.59
N THR A 44 -7.00 -15.65 -14.31
CA THR A 44 -6.54 -14.63 -13.34
C THR A 44 -5.19 -14.93 -12.70
N VAL A 45 -4.25 -15.46 -13.47
CA VAL A 45 -2.86 -15.58 -13.01
C VAL A 45 -2.00 -14.66 -13.85
N ASP A 46 -2.16 -13.35 -13.66
CA ASP A 46 -1.25 -12.34 -14.19
C ASP A 46 0.10 -12.51 -13.49
N ARG A 47 0.94 -13.39 -14.03
CA ARG A 47 2.34 -13.54 -13.63
C ARG A 47 3.16 -12.41 -14.24
N PRO A 48 4.35 -12.11 -13.69
CA PRO A 48 5.29 -11.22 -14.35
C PRO A 48 5.53 -11.64 -15.80
N VAL A 49 5.39 -10.69 -16.73
CA VAL A 49 5.73 -10.87 -18.14
C VAL A 49 6.71 -9.81 -18.58
N GLY A 50 7.61 -10.14 -19.50
CA GLY A 50 8.59 -9.19 -20.04
C GLY A 50 9.69 -8.77 -19.04
N PRO A 51 10.43 -7.69 -19.33
CA PRO A 51 11.47 -7.18 -18.44
C PRO A 51 10.85 -6.54 -17.20
N SER A 52 11.40 -6.89 -16.03
CA SER A 52 11.01 -6.29 -14.74
C SER A 52 11.35 -4.81 -14.71
N LEU A 53 10.38 -3.97 -14.29
CA LEU A 53 10.60 -2.54 -14.05
C LEU A 53 11.72 -2.30 -13.02
N GLY A 54 11.79 -3.15 -11.99
CA GLY A 54 12.76 -3.02 -10.91
C GLY A 54 14.23 -3.14 -11.36
N LYS A 55 14.49 -3.73 -12.54
CA LYS A 55 15.85 -3.80 -13.11
C LYS A 55 16.32 -2.47 -13.71
N ASN A 56 15.39 -1.58 -14.06
CA ASN A 56 15.69 -0.29 -14.66
C ASN A 56 15.82 0.82 -13.60
N ALA A 57 15.46 0.54 -12.35
CA ALA A 57 15.40 1.54 -11.30
C ALA A 57 16.79 1.82 -10.72
N VAL A 58 17.12 3.11 -10.63
CA VAL A 58 18.38 3.59 -10.04
C VAL A 58 18.23 3.68 -8.52
N GLU A 59 19.25 3.24 -7.82
CA GLU A 59 19.38 3.49 -6.38
C GLU A 59 20.27 4.71 -6.15
N ILE A 60 19.66 5.82 -5.72
CA ILE A 60 20.40 7.01 -5.30
C ILE A 60 20.48 7.09 -3.77
N THR A 61 21.61 7.57 -3.29
CA THR A 61 21.90 7.76 -1.87
C THR A 61 21.21 9.00 -1.32
N ALA A 62 21.07 9.07 0.00
CA ALA A 62 20.55 10.26 0.68
C ALA A 62 21.36 11.54 0.37
N ARG A 63 22.68 11.40 0.15
CA ARG A 63 23.55 12.55 -0.17
C ARG A 63 23.25 13.13 -1.56
N GLU A 64 22.73 12.32 -2.48
CA GLU A 64 22.36 12.75 -3.83
C GLU A 64 20.97 13.42 -3.88
N ARG A 65 20.16 13.24 -2.82
CA ARG A 65 18.85 13.89 -2.70
C ARG A 65 18.98 15.32 -2.19
N THR A 66 19.20 16.25 -3.11
CA THR A 66 19.19 17.68 -2.80
C THR A 66 17.85 18.14 -2.22
N ASP A 67 17.84 19.22 -1.43
CA ASP A 67 16.60 19.79 -0.89
C ASP A 67 15.63 20.24 -2.01
N LYS A 68 16.18 20.71 -3.13
CA LYS A 68 15.40 21.01 -4.34
C LYS A 68 14.69 19.75 -4.85
N TYR A 69 15.40 18.63 -5.00
CA TYR A 69 14.81 17.38 -5.45
C TYR A 69 13.70 16.90 -4.51
N LYS A 70 13.91 16.97 -3.19
CA LYS A 70 12.87 16.62 -2.20
C LYS A 70 11.64 17.52 -2.34
N GLY A 71 11.85 18.83 -2.50
CA GLY A 71 10.79 19.80 -2.72
C GLY A 71 9.99 19.52 -4.00
N ASP A 72 10.67 19.18 -5.09
CA ASP A 72 10.03 18.83 -6.37
C ASP A 72 9.17 17.58 -6.24
N ILE A 73 9.66 16.54 -5.55
CA ILE A 73 8.89 15.32 -5.29
C ILE A 73 7.67 15.60 -4.39
N GLN A 74 7.84 16.41 -3.35
CA GLN A 74 6.73 16.79 -2.48
C GLN A 74 5.65 17.56 -3.25
N MET A 75 6.05 18.46 -4.14
CA MET A 75 5.12 19.19 -5.00
C MET A 75 4.38 18.24 -5.95
N GLN A 76 5.07 17.26 -6.56
CA GLN A 76 4.44 16.24 -7.39
C GLN A 76 3.43 15.40 -6.60
N TYR A 77 3.75 15.03 -5.35
CA TYR A 77 2.83 14.30 -4.48
C TYR A 77 1.56 15.11 -4.19
N GLN A 78 1.70 16.40 -3.83
CA GLN A 78 0.55 17.27 -3.54
C GLN A 78 -0.32 17.52 -4.79
N ALA A 79 0.29 17.71 -5.96
CA ALA A 79 -0.44 17.82 -7.21
C ALA A 79 -1.23 16.54 -7.51
N ALA A 80 -0.59 15.37 -7.40
CA ALA A 80 -1.25 14.09 -7.59
C ALA A 80 -2.40 13.86 -6.59
N LEU A 81 -2.24 14.29 -5.34
CA LEU A 81 -3.30 14.19 -4.34
C LEU A 81 -4.55 14.97 -4.76
N GLY A 82 -4.40 16.19 -5.27
CA GLY A 82 -5.50 16.99 -5.81
C GLY A 82 -6.18 16.32 -7.02
N GLU A 83 -5.38 15.80 -7.96
CA GLU A 83 -5.88 15.04 -9.12
C GLU A 83 -6.67 13.79 -8.69
N VAL A 84 -6.15 13.02 -7.73
CA VAL A 84 -6.80 11.84 -7.13
C VAL A 84 -8.11 12.22 -6.45
N GLY A 85 -8.10 13.27 -5.62
CA GLY A 85 -9.30 13.76 -4.96
C GLY A 85 -10.39 14.14 -5.95
N HIS A 86 -10.04 14.84 -7.04
CA HIS A 86 -10.97 15.19 -8.10
C HIS A 86 -11.55 13.93 -8.80
N VAL A 87 -10.69 13.00 -9.21
CA VAL A 87 -11.09 11.74 -9.86
C VAL A 87 -12.08 10.94 -9.00
N LEU A 88 -11.70 10.67 -7.75
CA LEU A 88 -12.48 9.80 -6.87
C LEU A 88 -13.85 10.43 -6.53
N ASN A 89 -13.88 11.75 -6.32
CA ASN A 89 -15.14 12.47 -6.07
C ASN A 89 -16.05 12.52 -7.31
N SER A 90 -15.50 12.73 -8.51
CA SER A 90 -16.29 12.69 -9.74
C SER A 90 -16.93 11.33 -9.95
N LEU A 91 -16.18 10.25 -9.73
CA LEU A 91 -16.70 8.89 -9.78
C LEU A 91 -17.79 8.65 -8.73
N ALA A 92 -17.57 9.06 -7.48
CA ALA A 92 -18.57 8.92 -6.41
C ALA A 92 -19.87 9.72 -6.66
N LYS A 93 -19.82 10.77 -7.49
CA LYS A 93 -20.98 11.54 -7.98
C LYS A 93 -21.64 10.91 -9.21
N GLY A 94 -21.07 9.84 -9.76
CA GLY A 94 -21.57 9.12 -10.94
C GLY A 94 -21.12 9.70 -12.27
N SER A 95 -20.17 10.65 -12.28
CA SER A 95 -19.59 11.19 -13.50
C SER A 95 -18.66 10.16 -14.15
N ALA A 96 -18.75 10.03 -15.47
CA ALA A 96 -17.80 9.23 -16.23
C ALA A 96 -16.45 9.94 -16.34
N ILE A 97 -15.37 9.19 -16.27
CA ILE A 97 -14.02 9.69 -16.50
C ILE A 97 -13.25 8.80 -17.48
N ASP A 98 -12.11 9.29 -17.91
CA ASP A 98 -11.20 8.53 -18.75
C ASP A 98 -10.09 7.90 -17.91
N GLY A 99 -9.91 6.58 -18.04
CA GLY A 99 -8.87 5.83 -17.33
C GLY A 99 -7.45 6.33 -17.60
N LEU A 100 -7.21 7.02 -18.72
CA LEU A 100 -5.91 7.65 -18.98
C LEU A 100 -5.54 8.69 -17.92
N GLN A 101 -6.51 9.42 -17.36
CA GLN A 101 -6.26 10.42 -16.31
C GLN A 101 -5.63 9.77 -15.07
N VAL A 102 -6.12 8.57 -14.70
CA VAL A 102 -5.58 7.81 -13.56
C VAL A 102 -4.23 7.19 -13.91
N ILE A 103 -4.11 6.65 -15.13
CA ILE A 103 -2.86 6.07 -15.62
C ILE A 103 -1.73 7.10 -15.63
N ASP A 104 -2.00 8.36 -15.99
CA ASP A 104 -1.01 9.42 -16.03
C ASP A 104 -0.48 9.78 -14.64
N VAL A 105 -1.35 9.80 -13.62
CA VAL A 105 -0.93 9.92 -12.21
C VAL A 105 0.02 8.79 -11.84
N VAL A 106 -0.37 7.54 -12.12
CA VAL A 106 0.43 6.36 -11.78
C VAL A 106 1.78 6.36 -12.51
N LYS A 107 1.77 6.66 -13.82
CA LYS A 107 2.99 6.74 -14.64
C LYS A 107 3.98 7.79 -14.14
N ARG A 108 3.49 8.89 -13.58
CA ARG A 108 4.36 9.91 -12.95
C ARG A 108 5.20 9.29 -11.83
N PHE A 109 4.58 8.50 -10.96
CA PHE A 109 5.29 7.83 -9.86
C PHE A 109 6.10 6.61 -10.29
N VAL A 110 5.70 5.92 -11.36
CA VAL A 110 6.54 4.90 -12.00
C VAL A 110 7.85 5.51 -12.51
N LYS A 111 7.80 6.71 -13.13
CA LYS A 111 9.02 7.43 -13.54
C LYS A 111 9.86 7.84 -12.34
N VAL A 112 9.24 8.38 -11.29
CA VAL A 112 9.93 8.71 -10.03
C VAL A 112 10.63 7.49 -9.45
N PHE A 113 9.96 6.33 -9.41
CA PHE A 113 10.54 5.07 -8.96
C PHE A 113 11.76 4.64 -9.80
N VAL A 114 11.70 4.79 -11.12
CA VAL A 114 12.82 4.45 -11.99
C VAL A 114 14.03 5.36 -11.72
N THR A 115 13.79 6.65 -11.46
CA THR A 115 14.85 7.61 -11.15
C THR A 115 15.44 7.42 -9.75
N ASP A 116 14.60 7.13 -8.77
CA ASP A 116 14.99 6.89 -7.39
C ASP A 116 14.05 5.85 -6.80
N ARG A 117 14.51 4.62 -6.71
CA ARG A 117 13.69 3.54 -6.18
C ARG A 117 13.20 3.86 -4.76
N ASN A 118 14.09 4.33 -3.88
CA ASN A 118 13.81 4.42 -2.45
C ASN A 118 12.89 5.60 -2.07
N ILE A 119 12.73 6.62 -2.95
CA ILE A 119 11.94 7.80 -2.61
C ILE A 119 10.46 7.50 -2.39
N LEU A 120 9.89 6.55 -3.13
CA LEU A 120 8.46 6.25 -3.04
C LEU A 120 8.08 5.73 -1.65
N LEU A 121 8.94 4.93 -1.01
CA LEU A 121 8.72 4.49 0.36
C LEU A 121 8.68 5.67 1.33
N ASN A 122 9.60 6.61 1.16
CA ASN A 122 9.70 7.78 2.03
C ASN A 122 8.45 8.67 1.92
N ILE A 123 8.02 8.98 0.69
CA ILE A 123 6.86 9.84 0.48
C ILE A 123 5.52 9.14 0.77
N SER A 124 5.46 7.81 0.67
CA SER A 124 4.30 7.04 1.13
C SER A 124 4.11 7.11 2.65
N GLY A 125 5.14 7.56 3.38
CA GLY A 125 5.07 7.85 4.82
C GLY A 125 4.56 9.24 5.17
N ILE A 126 4.16 10.06 4.19
CA ILE A 126 3.52 11.35 4.42
C ILE A 126 2.15 11.10 5.07
N LYS A 127 2.04 11.47 6.35
CA LYS A 127 0.87 11.21 7.20
C LYS A 127 -0.09 12.38 7.18
N HIS A 128 -1.37 12.08 7.05
CA HIS A 128 -2.43 13.08 7.16
C HIS A 128 -3.60 12.59 8.00
N THR A 129 -4.30 13.54 8.59
CA THR A 129 -5.51 13.35 9.38
C THR A 129 -6.57 14.34 8.90
N GLY A 130 -7.84 13.97 8.96
CA GLY A 130 -8.94 14.84 8.53
C GLY A 130 -9.58 14.38 7.23
N ASP A 131 -10.17 15.32 6.49
CA ASP A 131 -11.05 15.04 5.35
C ASP A 131 -10.30 14.42 4.14
N ASP A 132 -9.01 14.69 3.99
CA ASP A 132 -8.20 14.18 2.88
C ASP A 132 -7.53 12.83 3.15
N TYR A 133 -7.72 12.25 4.35
CA TYR A 133 -7.10 10.97 4.75
C TYR A 133 -7.30 9.88 3.69
N PHE A 134 -8.50 9.81 3.10
CA PHE A 134 -8.83 8.79 2.11
C PHE A 134 -8.00 8.91 0.81
N TYR A 135 -7.72 10.13 0.36
CA TYR A 135 -6.93 10.38 -0.84
C TYR A 135 -5.45 10.07 -0.58
N HIS A 136 -4.95 10.44 0.60
CA HIS A 136 -3.60 10.07 1.02
C HIS A 136 -3.44 8.55 1.11
N HIS A 137 -4.38 7.86 1.76
CA HIS A 137 -4.36 6.41 1.86
C HIS A 137 -4.31 5.76 0.47
N SER A 138 -5.22 6.14 -0.42
CA SER A 138 -5.28 5.59 -1.79
C SER A 138 -3.99 5.84 -2.58
N LEU A 139 -3.42 7.05 -2.47
CA LEU A 139 -2.16 7.38 -3.12
C LEU A 139 -0.98 6.62 -2.51
N ASN A 140 -0.87 6.55 -1.18
CA ASN A 140 0.19 5.84 -0.48
C ASN A 140 0.17 4.33 -0.79
N VAL A 141 -1.02 3.71 -0.81
CA VAL A 141 -1.19 2.31 -1.20
C VAL A 141 -0.77 2.10 -2.66
N CYS A 142 -1.05 3.03 -3.56
CA CYS A 142 -0.55 3.02 -4.94
C CYS A 142 0.99 3.03 -4.98
N LEU A 143 1.64 3.95 -4.27
CA LEU A 143 3.09 4.04 -4.24
C LEU A 143 3.73 2.76 -3.68
N LEU A 144 3.22 2.23 -2.56
CA LEU A 144 3.69 0.98 -1.97
C LEU A 144 3.49 -0.20 -2.93
N SER A 145 2.35 -0.27 -3.62
CA SER A 145 2.06 -1.34 -4.58
C SER A 145 3.01 -1.31 -5.78
N ILE A 146 3.38 -0.13 -6.27
CA ILE A 146 4.41 0.04 -7.32
C ILE A 146 5.73 -0.58 -6.88
N ASN A 147 6.17 -0.27 -5.65
CA ASN A 147 7.42 -0.82 -5.10
C ASN A 147 7.39 -2.35 -4.99
N ILE A 148 6.30 -2.91 -4.42
CA ILE A 148 6.16 -4.36 -4.25
C ILE A 148 6.12 -5.07 -5.61
N ALA A 149 5.35 -4.53 -6.57
CA ALA A 149 5.23 -5.12 -7.90
C ALA A 149 6.56 -5.09 -8.67
N ALA A 150 7.27 -3.97 -8.64
CA ALA A 150 8.58 -3.86 -9.25
C ALA A 150 9.61 -4.80 -8.61
N ALA A 151 9.60 -4.91 -7.28
CA ALA A 151 10.47 -5.82 -6.52
C ALA A 151 10.13 -7.30 -6.73
N TYR A 152 8.88 -7.63 -7.05
CA TYR A 152 8.46 -8.98 -7.38
C TYR A 152 8.88 -9.38 -8.81
N GLY A 153 8.89 -8.42 -9.74
CA GLY A 153 9.42 -8.61 -11.09
C GLY A 153 8.47 -8.21 -12.22
N TYR A 154 7.36 -7.53 -11.92
CA TYR A 154 6.36 -7.15 -12.92
C TYR A 154 6.92 -6.12 -13.93
N SER A 155 6.45 -6.20 -15.18
CA SER A 155 6.76 -5.19 -16.20
C SER A 155 6.13 -3.85 -15.88
N GLU A 156 6.64 -2.79 -16.51
CA GLU A 156 6.09 -1.43 -16.37
C GLU A 156 4.58 -1.39 -16.61
N LYS A 157 4.08 -2.04 -17.67
CA LYS A 157 2.65 -2.11 -17.98
C LYS A 157 1.86 -2.70 -16.80
N GLN A 158 2.32 -3.83 -16.26
CA GLN A 158 1.64 -4.49 -15.14
C GLN A 158 1.74 -3.66 -13.86
N VAL A 159 2.88 -3.01 -13.60
CA VAL A 159 3.04 -2.10 -12.46
C VAL A 159 2.08 -0.92 -12.55
N VAL A 160 1.87 -0.35 -13.74
CA VAL A 160 0.88 0.72 -13.95
C VAL A 160 -0.54 0.22 -13.68
N GLU A 161 -0.91 -0.97 -14.14
CA GLU A 161 -2.22 -1.57 -13.86
C GLU A 161 -2.42 -1.84 -12.36
N ILE A 162 -1.41 -2.39 -11.68
CA ILE A 162 -1.43 -2.61 -10.22
C ILE A 162 -1.56 -1.28 -9.48
N GLY A 163 -0.80 -0.25 -9.87
CA GLY A 163 -0.87 1.08 -9.28
C GLY A 163 -2.25 1.73 -9.48
N MET A 164 -2.85 1.59 -10.65
CA MET A 164 -4.21 2.07 -10.92
C MET A 164 -5.24 1.32 -10.06
N GLY A 165 -5.12 0.00 -9.95
CA GLY A 165 -5.95 -0.82 -9.07
C GLY A 165 -5.83 -0.41 -7.60
N ALA A 166 -4.61 -0.14 -7.14
CA ALA A 166 -4.31 0.34 -5.80
C ALA A 166 -4.89 1.73 -5.52
N LEU A 167 -4.84 2.66 -6.48
CA LEU A 167 -5.40 4.00 -6.32
C LEU A 167 -6.93 3.97 -6.22
N LEU A 168 -7.57 3.01 -6.89
CA LEU A 168 -9.03 2.89 -6.96
C LEU A 168 -9.62 1.83 -6.00
N HIS A 169 -8.79 1.11 -5.23
CA HIS A 169 -9.19 -0.12 -4.55
C HIS A 169 -10.37 0.09 -3.58
N ASP A 170 -10.34 1.17 -2.82
CA ASP A 170 -11.34 1.51 -1.82
C ASP A 170 -12.34 2.57 -2.30
N LEU A 171 -12.47 2.83 -3.61
CA LEU A 171 -13.37 3.86 -4.17
C LEU A 171 -14.80 3.82 -3.60
N GLY A 172 -15.32 2.61 -3.35
CA GLY A 172 -16.65 2.44 -2.75
C GLY A 172 -16.79 2.96 -1.32
N MET A 173 -15.69 3.22 -0.59
CA MET A 173 -15.71 3.79 0.75
C MET A 173 -16.31 5.20 0.77
N LEU A 174 -16.25 5.94 -0.35
CA LEU A 174 -16.91 7.24 -0.51
C LEU A 174 -18.45 7.16 -0.48
N LEU A 175 -19.02 5.96 -0.61
CA LEU A 175 -20.46 5.71 -0.48
C LEU A 175 -20.87 5.22 0.91
N VAL A 176 -19.92 4.89 1.78
CA VAL A 176 -20.21 4.50 3.16
C VAL A 176 -20.55 5.74 3.99
N PRO A 177 -21.59 5.71 4.86
CA PRO A 177 -21.94 6.84 5.72
C PRO A 177 -20.75 7.38 6.53
N LYS A 178 -20.58 8.71 6.55
CA LYS A 178 -19.44 9.37 7.21
C LYS A 178 -19.40 9.05 8.71
N GLU A 179 -20.55 8.91 9.34
CA GLU A 179 -20.70 8.61 10.76
C GLU A 179 -20.10 7.23 11.11
N ILE A 180 -20.14 6.29 10.16
CA ILE A 180 -19.53 4.96 10.31
C ILE A 180 -18.02 5.04 10.07
N VAL A 181 -17.60 5.70 8.97
CA VAL A 181 -16.17 5.81 8.59
C VAL A 181 -15.37 6.57 9.66
N GLN A 182 -15.95 7.62 10.25
CA GLN A 182 -15.30 8.48 11.24
C GLN A 182 -15.54 8.04 12.68
N LYS A 183 -16.27 6.94 12.91
CA LYS A 183 -16.61 6.47 14.26
C LYS A 183 -15.35 6.23 15.10
N LYS A 184 -15.31 6.85 16.27
CA LYS A 184 -14.26 6.61 17.27
C LYS A 184 -14.65 5.40 18.12
N GLY A 185 -14.02 4.26 17.88
CA GLY A 185 -14.24 3.04 18.66
C GLY A 185 -14.59 1.83 17.80
N ARG A 186 -15.12 0.78 18.43
CA ARG A 186 -15.53 -0.45 17.72
C ARG A 186 -16.80 -0.20 16.94
N LEU A 187 -16.84 -0.70 15.71
CA LEU A 187 -18.05 -0.75 14.90
C LEU A 187 -18.98 -1.83 15.45
N ALA A 188 -20.28 -1.53 15.46
CA ALA A 188 -21.33 -2.53 15.63
C ALA A 188 -21.33 -3.48 14.42
N GLN A 189 -21.95 -4.64 14.57
CA GLN A 189 -21.97 -5.66 13.52
C GLN A 189 -22.65 -5.15 12.24
N GLU A 190 -23.70 -4.34 12.39
CA GLU A 190 -24.47 -3.72 11.32
C GLU A 190 -23.62 -2.68 10.57
N GLU A 191 -22.91 -1.84 11.30
CA GLU A 191 -21.98 -0.84 10.73
C GLU A 191 -20.82 -1.51 9.99
N TRP A 192 -20.34 -2.64 10.52
CA TRP A 192 -19.30 -3.42 9.86
C TRP A 192 -19.79 -4.01 8.53
N TYR A 193 -21.05 -4.44 8.44
CA TYR A 193 -21.62 -4.84 7.15
C TYR A 193 -21.67 -3.69 6.14
N GLU A 194 -21.89 -2.45 6.57
CA GLU A 194 -21.83 -1.29 5.65
C GLU A 194 -20.43 -1.10 5.07
N ILE A 195 -19.39 -1.22 5.91
CA ILE A 195 -18.00 -1.20 5.43
C ILE A 195 -17.75 -2.33 4.44
N GLN A 196 -18.22 -3.55 4.73
CA GLN A 196 -18.00 -4.71 3.85
C GLN A 196 -18.65 -4.61 2.46
N LYS A 197 -19.59 -3.66 2.25
CA LYS A 197 -20.20 -3.43 0.93
C LYS A 197 -19.29 -2.66 -0.02
N HIS A 198 -18.32 -1.90 0.50
CA HIS A 198 -17.53 -0.97 -0.31
C HIS A 198 -16.80 -1.62 -1.49
N PRO A 199 -16.29 -2.87 -1.44
CA PRO A 199 -15.61 -3.47 -2.60
C PRO A 199 -16.58 -3.62 -3.78
N VAL A 200 -17.82 -4.03 -3.50
CA VAL A 200 -18.84 -4.23 -4.54
C VAL A 200 -19.43 -2.91 -5.01
N MET A 201 -19.63 -1.96 -4.10
CA MET A 201 -20.03 -0.61 -4.49
C MET A 201 -18.95 0.05 -5.37
N GLY A 202 -17.67 -0.18 -5.07
CA GLY A 202 -16.54 0.27 -5.86
C GLY A 202 -16.58 -0.26 -7.29
N LEU A 203 -16.91 -1.55 -7.48
CA LEU A 203 -17.08 -2.14 -8.82
C LEU A 203 -18.07 -1.36 -9.69
N HIS A 204 -19.22 -0.99 -9.14
CA HIS A 204 -20.23 -0.23 -9.88
C HIS A 204 -19.76 1.19 -10.23
N LEU A 205 -18.92 1.81 -9.39
CA LEU A 205 -18.31 3.09 -9.72
C LEU A 205 -17.25 2.96 -10.82
N LEU A 206 -16.50 1.84 -10.84
CA LEU A 206 -15.50 1.56 -11.88
C LEU A 206 -16.12 1.40 -13.27
N GLU A 207 -17.39 0.99 -13.40
CA GLU A 207 -18.11 0.92 -14.69
C GLU A 207 -18.20 2.28 -15.40
N LYS A 208 -18.03 3.39 -14.68
CA LYS A 208 -18.02 4.74 -15.24
C LYS A 208 -16.64 5.16 -15.78
N ILE A 209 -15.61 4.32 -15.65
CA ILE A 209 -14.27 4.60 -16.18
C ILE A 209 -14.12 3.97 -17.57
N ARG A 210 -13.95 4.81 -18.59
CA ARG A 210 -13.59 4.34 -19.94
C ARG A 210 -12.14 3.88 -19.98
N ARG A 211 -11.84 2.85 -20.78
CA ARG A 211 -10.47 2.30 -20.96
C ARG A 211 -9.83 1.81 -19.66
N LEU A 212 -10.66 1.28 -18.75
CA LEU A 212 -10.20 0.63 -17.53
C LEU A 212 -9.52 -0.71 -17.86
N PRO A 213 -8.29 -0.98 -17.40
CA PRO A 213 -7.68 -2.30 -17.55
C PRO A 213 -8.51 -3.39 -16.87
N GLU A 214 -8.64 -4.56 -17.51
CA GLU A 214 -9.47 -5.67 -17.02
C GLU A 214 -9.03 -6.20 -15.64
N SER A 215 -7.77 -5.98 -15.26
CA SER A 215 -7.20 -6.40 -13.98
C SER A 215 -7.67 -5.53 -12.80
N VAL A 216 -8.04 -4.27 -13.03
CA VAL A 216 -8.38 -3.29 -11.97
C VAL A 216 -9.65 -3.66 -11.18
N PRO A 217 -10.77 -4.06 -11.81
CA PRO A 217 -11.95 -4.53 -11.08
C PRO A 217 -11.65 -5.65 -10.07
N TYR A 218 -10.77 -6.60 -10.41
CA TYR A 218 -10.41 -7.68 -9.49
C TYR A 218 -9.69 -7.16 -8.24
N VAL A 219 -8.85 -6.13 -8.38
CA VAL A 219 -8.15 -5.51 -7.25
C VAL A 219 -9.16 -4.91 -6.28
N ALA A 220 -10.02 -4.00 -6.73
CA ALA A 220 -11.02 -3.34 -5.88
C ALA A 220 -11.97 -4.36 -5.23
N TYR A 221 -12.32 -5.42 -5.95
CA TYR A 221 -13.24 -6.44 -5.44
C TYR A 221 -12.62 -7.37 -4.39
N GLN A 222 -11.31 -7.56 -4.41
CA GLN A 222 -10.67 -8.67 -3.67
C GLN A 222 -9.54 -8.24 -2.72
N VAL A 223 -9.16 -6.96 -2.67
CA VAL A 223 -8.08 -6.47 -1.79
C VAL A 223 -8.29 -6.83 -0.31
N HIS A 224 -9.55 -6.96 0.12
CA HIS A 224 -9.93 -7.33 1.49
C HIS A 224 -10.19 -8.84 1.70
N GLU A 225 -10.01 -9.68 0.67
CA GLU A 225 -10.11 -11.15 0.77
C GLU A 225 -8.88 -11.74 1.43
N ARG A 226 -9.03 -12.67 2.38
CA ARG A 226 -7.88 -13.30 3.06
C ARG A 226 -7.65 -14.72 2.54
N GLU A 227 -6.40 -15.15 2.46
CA GLU A 227 -6.05 -16.47 1.89
C GLU A 227 -6.68 -17.65 2.66
N ASN A 228 -6.91 -17.47 3.96
CA ASN A 228 -7.61 -18.39 4.86
C ASN A 228 -9.14 -18.19 4.91
N ARG A 229 -9.72 -17.41 3.98
CA ARG A 229 -11.16 -17.16 3.82
C ARG A 229 -11.82 -16.33 4.93
N THR A 230 -11.05 -15.67 5.79
CA THR A 230 -11.60 -14.79 6.83
C THR A 230 -11.88 -13.35 6.36
N GLY A 231 -11.57 -13.05 5.09
CA GLY A 231 -11.79 -11.75 4.46
C GLY A 231 -13.22 -11.52 3.98
N TYR A 232 -13.39 -10.51 3.13
CA TYR A 232 -14.67 -10.12 2.54
C TYR A 232 -14.42 -9.55 1.12
N PRO A 233 -15.44 -9.47 0.24
CA PRO A 233 -16.86 -9.75 0.48
C PRO A 233 -17.31 -11.20 0.25
N LYS A 234 -16.47 -12.08 -0.31
CA LYS A 234 -16.86 -13.43 -0.77
C LYS A 234 -16.07 -14.56 -0.10
N GLN A 235 -15.11 -14.24 0.76
CA GLN A 235 -14.35 -15.22 1.55
C GLN A 235 -13.62 -16.24 0.67
N ARG A 236 -12.90 -15.71 -0.32
CA ARG A 236 -12.28 -16.51 -1.38
C ARG A 236 -11.11 -17.35 -0.86
N THR A 237 -10.91 -18.49 -1.50
CA THR A 237 -9.65 -19.23 -1.37
C THR A 237 -8.50 -18.45 -2.01
N SER A 238 -7.28 -18.60 -1.49
CA SER A 238 -6.06 -18.02 -2.06
C SER A 238 -5.95 -18.16 -3.59
N ARG A 239 -6.32 -19.30 -4.17
CA ARG A 239 -6.26 -19.55 -5.63
C ARG A 239 -7.23 -18.70 -6.46
N LEU A 240 -8.30 -18.20 -5.84
CA LEU A 240 -9.32 -17.37 -6.48
C LEU A 240 -9.14 -15.87 -6.18
N ILE A 241 -8.09 -15.51 -5.44
CA ILE A 241 -7.70 -14.12 -5.22
C ILE A 241 -6.66 -13.77 -6.28
N HIS A 242 -6.96 -12.72 -7.06
CA HIS A 242 -6.13 -12.20 -8.12
C HIS A 242 -4.76 -11.77 -7.58
N GLN A 243 -3.69 -12.06 -8.32
CA GLN A 243 -2.31 -11.76 -7.89
C GLN A 243 -2.12 -10.26 -7.60
N PHE A 244 -2.67 -9.39 -8.46
CA PHE A 244 -2.62 -7.94 -8.24
C PHE A 244 -3.35 -7.53 -6.95
N ALA A 245 -4.51 -8.13 -6.64
CA ALA A 245 -5.22 -7.85 -5.40
C ALA A 245 -4.40 -8.25 -4.16
N LYS A 246 -3.66 -9.37 -4.23
CA LYS A 246 -2.75 -9.80 -3.16
C LYS A 246 -1.58 -8.83 -2.95
N ILE A 247 -1.06 -8.22 -4.01
CA ILE A 247 -0.01 -7.19 -3.91
C ILE A 247 -0.56 -5.95 -3.21
N VAL A 248 -1.69 -5.43 -3.70
CA VAL A 248 -2.34 -4.24 -3.14
C VAL A 248 -2.77 -4.49 -1.69
N GLN A 249 -3.18 -5.71 -1.35
CA GLN A 249 -3.48 -6.09 0.03
C GLN A 249 -2.28 -5.94 0.97
N VAL A 250 -1.08 -6.34 0.55
CA VAL A 250 0.12 -6.18 1.38
C VAL A 250 0.42 -4.70 1.60
N ALA A 251 0.29 -3.88 0.54
CA ALA A 251 0.46 -2.44 0.61
C ALA A 251 -0.58 -1.76 1.52
N ASP A 252 -1.87 -2.08 1.34
CA ASP A 252 -2.99 -1.57 2.14
C ASP A 252 -2.80 -1.89 3.64
N VAL A 253 -2.54 -3.15 3.97
CA VAL A 253 -2.35 -3.57 5.36
C VAL A 253 -1.14 -2.86 5.99
N TYR A 254 -0.04 -2.71 5.25
CA TYR A 254 1.13 -1.98 5.73
C TYR A 254 0.82 -0.50 5.96
N GLU A 255 0.29 0.19 4.94
CA GLU A 255 -0.06 1.62 4.99
C GLU A 255 -0.98 1.88 6.17
N ALA A 256 -2.05 1.08 6.28
CA ALA A 256 -3.00 1.16 7.36
C ALA A 256 -2.32 1.08 8.72
N MET A 257 -1.37 0.16 8.92
CA MET A 257 -0.62 -0.01 10.17
C MET A 257 0.31 1.17 10.48
N SER A 258 1.03 1.66 9.46
CA SER A 258 2.05 2.71 9.57
C SER A 258 1.50 4.15 9.57
N SER A 259 0.22 4.32 9.24
CA SER A 259 -0.49 5.61 9.24
C SER A 259 -1.31 5.80 10.52
N PRO A 260 -1.37 7.04 11.08
CA PRO A 260 -2.22 7.34 12.22
C PRO A 260 -3.69 7.27 11.79
N ARG A 261 -4.57 6.83 12.70
CA ARG A 261 -6.02 6.83 12.51
C ARG A 261 -6.69 7.61 13.63
N SER A 262 -7.93 8.04 13.43
CA SER A 262 -8.72 8.78 14.43
C SER A 262 -8.81 8.08 15.79
N TYR A 263 -8.63 6.76 15.82
CA TYR A 263 -8.73 5.90 17.01
C TYR A 263 -7.41 5.24 17.44
N ARG A 264 -6.30 5.40 16.72
CA ARG A 264 -5.00 4.83 17.13
C ARG A 264 -3.79 5.54 16.53
N SER A 265 -2.68 5.50 17.27
CA SER A 265 -1.37 5.86 16.76
C SER A 265 -0.88 4.88 15.68
N ALA A 266 0.02 5.37 14.83
CA ALA A 266 0.76 4.54 13.88
C ALA A 266 1.70 3.58 14.63
N PHE A 267 1.87 2.37 14.10
CA PHE A 267 3.00 1.52 14.50
C PHE A 267 4.30 2.07 13.92
N ILE A 268 5.44 1.76 14.56
CA ILE A 268 6.71 2.02 13.91
C ILE A 268 6.87 1.09 12.68
N PRO A 269 7.65 1.47 11.66
CA PRO A 269 7.77 0.69 10.43
C PRO A 269 8.19 -0.77 10.65
N TYR A 270 9.12 -1.02 11.59
CA TYR A 270 9.53 -2.37 11.99
C TYR A 270 8.37 -3.24 12.50
N GLU A 271 7.55 -2.72 13.41
CA GLU A 271 6.39 -3.44 13.96
C GLU A 271 5.36 -3.75 12.86
N SER A 272 5.20 -2.84 11.89
CA SER A 272 4.33 -3.06 10.73
C SER A 272 4.84 -4.23 9.87
N MET A 273 6.15 -4.29 9.61
CA MET A 273 6.77 -5.41 8.88
C MET A 273 6.67 -6.74 9.64
N GLU A 274 6.92 -6.74 10.95
CA GLU A 274 6.80 -7.93 11.78
C GLU A 274 5.37 -8.50 11.75
N ARG A 275 4.36 -7.62 11.78
CA ARG A 275 2.96 -8.02 11.68
C ARG A 275 2.61 -8.60 10.32
N LEU A 276 3.13 -8.06 9.21
CA LEU A 276 2.96 -8.69 7.91
C LEU A 276 3.51 -10.13 7.93
N ILE A 277 4.71 -10.35 8.46
CA ILE A 277 5.29 -11.70 8.60
C ILE A 277 4.41 -12.61 9.47
N LYS A 278 3.85 -12.09 10.55
CA LYS A 278 2.91 -12.86 11.37
C LYS A 278 1.63 -13.22 10.60
N MET A 279 1.10 -12.30 9.81
CA MET A 279 -0.11 -12.50 9.01
C MET A 279 0.09 -13.55 7.90
N THR A 280 1.29 -13.67 7.33
CA THR A 280 1.59 -14.76 6.38
C THR A 280 1.56 -16.13 7.04
N ARG A 281 2.12 -16.25 8.27
CA ARG A 281 2.05 -17.50 9.07
C ARG A 281 0.63 -17.90 9.43
N GLN A 282 -0.28 -16.92 9.56
CA GLN A 282 -1.71 -17.14 9.82
C GLN A 282 -2.51 -17.44 8.54
N GLY A 283 -1.87 -17.42 7.37
CA GLY A 283 -2.52 -17.58 6.07
C GLY A 283 -3.49 -16.44 5.75
N LEU A 284 -3.26 -15.24 6.27
CA LEU A 284 -4.14 -14.08 5.99
C LEU A 284 -3.78 -13.42 4.66
N ILE A 285 -2.48 -13.27 4.40
CA ILE A 285 -1.92 -12.56 3.25
C ILE A 285 -0.80 -13.36 2.60
N SER A 286 -0.52 -13.07 1.34
CA SER A 286 0.46 -13.79 0.54
C SER A 286 1.90 -13.60 1.01
N GLY A 287 2.54 -14.72 1.39
CA GLY A 287 3.94 -14.73 1.84
C GLY A 287 4.96 -14.32 0.77
N GLU A 288 4.68 -14.60 -0.50
CA GLU A 288 5.58 -14.23 -1.61
C GLU A 288 5.63 -12.72 -1.83
N PHE A 289 4.50 -12.02 -1.71
CA PHE A 289 4.46 -10.56 -1.86
C PHE A 289 4.98 -9.84 -0.61
N VAL A 290 4.76 -10.39 0.59
CA VAL A 290 5.44 -9.90 1.80
C VAL A 290 6.95 -10.08 1.68
N LYS A 291 7.44 -11.21 1.15
CA LYS A 291 8.87 -11.41 0.88
C LYS A 291 9.40 -10.40 -0.12
N ALA A 292 8.69 -10.14 -1.22
CA ALA A 292 9.08 -9.12 -2.19
C ALA A 292 9.16 -7.74 -1.56
N PHE A 293 8.20 -7.40 -0.70
CA PHE A 293 8.21 -6.14 0.05
C PHE A 293 9.40 -6.06 1.02
N LEU A 294 9.70 -7.13 1.77
CA LEU A 294 10.84 -7.19 2.68
C LEU A 294 12.19 -7.05 1.96
N ARG A 295 12.37 -7.67 0.79
CA ARG A 295 13.60 -7.51 0.00
C ARG A 295 13.84 -6.06 -0.40
N TYR A 296 12.74 -5.34 -0.62
CA TYR A 296 12.76 -3.98 -1.11
C TYR A 296 12.90 -2.97 0.02
N ALA A 297 12.03 -3.06 1.02
CA ALA A 297 11.96 -2.10 2.11
C ALA A 297 12.89 -2.45 3.28
N SER A 298 13.39 -3.69 3.40
CA SER A 298 13.98 -4.27 4.62
C SER A 298 12.96 -4.51 5.74
N LEU A 299 13.27 -5.46 6.64
CA LEU A 299 12.52 -5.64 7.90
C LEU A 299 12.63 -4.39 8.79
N PHE A 300 13.73 -3.66 8.68
CA PHE A 300 13.92 -2.36 9.30
C PHE A 300 13.93 -1.31 8.16
N PRO A 301 12.80 -0.67 7.86
CA PRO A 301 12.70 0.22 6.72
C PRO A 301 13.75 1.32 6.68
N VAL A 302 14.19 1.69 5.47
CA VAL A 302 15.14 2.81 5.27
C VAL A 302 14.66 4.05 6.03
N GLY A 303 15.57 4.67 6.77
CA GLY A 303 15.28 5.77 7.69
C GLY A 303 15.01 5.34 9.14
N SER A 304 14.77 4.06 9.42
CA SER A 304 14.56 3.56 10.78
C SER A 304 15.81 3.73 11.65
N LEU A 305 15.61 4.11 12.91
CA LEU A 305 16.65 4.07 13.93
C LEU A 305 16.66 2.70 14.61
N VAL A 306 17.85 2.15 14.80
CA VAL A 306 18.06 0.83 15.39
C VAL A 306 19.18 0.89 16.41
N GLN A 307 19.09 0.06 17.44
CA GLN A 307 20.17 -0.18 18.38
C GLN A 307 20.87 -1.48 17.98
N LEU A 308 22.19 -1.46 17.94
CA LEU A 308 23.02 -2.63 17.71
C LEU A 308 23.24 -3.41 19.02
N ASN A 309 23.79 -4.61 18.93
CA ASN A 309 24.11 -5.47 20.07
C ASN A 309 25.20 -4.91 21.00
N ASP A 310 25.97 -3.92 20.54
CA ASP A 310 27.00 -3.22 21.31
C ASP A 310 26.56 -1.83 21.79
N GLN A 311 25.25 -1.61 21.86
CA GLN A 311 24.59 -0.37 22.31
C GLN A 311 24.70 0.84 21.38
N ARG A 312 25.45 0.76 20.28
CA ARG A 312 25.50 1.86 19.31
C ARG A 312 24.14 2.06 18.64
N ILE A 313 23.79 3.31 18.38
CA ILE A 313 22.61 3.68 17.59
C ILE A 313 23.04 3.86 16.13
N ALA A 314 22.23 3.32 15.23
CA ALA A 314 22.44 3.37 13.80
C ALA A 314 21.14 3.76 13.08
N LYS A 315 21.28 4.40 11.91
CA LYS A 315 20.17 4.66 10.98
C LYS A 315 20.26 3.68 9.82
N VAL A 316 19.15 3.05 9.46
CA VAL A 316 19.09 2.23 8.24
C VAL A 316 19.16 3.14 7.02
N ILE A 317 20.15 2.91 6.17
CA ILE A 317 20.36 3.72 4.96
C ILE A 317 20.02 2.97 3.67
N ARG A 318 20.04 1.62 3.71
CA ARG A 318 19.75 0.80 2.54
C ARG A 318 19.29 -0.62 2.91
N ALA A 319 18.33 -1.14 2.14
CA ALA A 319 17.88 -2.52 2.24
C ALA A 319 18.90 -3.49 1.62
N ASN A 320 18.90 -4.75 2.07
CA ASN A 320 19.91 -5.74 1.68
C ASN A 320 19.31 -6.96 0.97
N GLY A 321 18.34 -6.71 0.09
CA GLY A 321 17.71 -7.75 -0.73
C GLY A 321 17.23 -8.95 0.09
N ASP A 322 17.68 -10.15 -0.26
CA ASP A 322 17.32 -11.38 0.46
C ASP A 322 17.80 -11.40 1.93
N SER A 323 18.83 -10.63 2.28
CA SER A 323 19.25 -10.40 3.67
C SER A 323 18.43 -9.29 4.33
N TYR A 324 17.11 -9.27 4.13
CA TYR A 324 16.21 -8.17 4.53
C TYR A 324 16.24 -7.85 6.03
N ALA A 325 16.65 -8.78 6.89
CA ALA A 325 16.82 -8.57 8.34
C ALA A 325 18.18 -7.98 8.74
N LYS A 326 19.12 -7.89 7.80
CA LYS A 326 20.49 -7.40 7.98
C LYS A 326 20.76 -6.23 7.01
N PRO A 327 20.11 -5.07 7.21
CA PRO A 327 20.26 -3.93 6.33
C PRO A 327 21.67 -3.32 6.39
N ILE A 328 21.93 -2.35 5.51
CA ILE A 328 23.12 -1.51 5.60
C ILE A 328 22.75 -0.28 6.43
N VAL A 329 23.58 0.01 7.42
CA VAL A 329 23.32 1.02 8.44
C VAL A 329 24.43 2.05 8.51
N SER A 330 24.08 3.24 8.97
CA SER A 330 24.98 4.34 9.27
C SER A 330 25.07 4.52 10.78
N ILE A 331 26.25 4.27 11.36
CA ILE A 331 26.47 4.33 12.81
C ILE A 331 26.53 5.80 13.26
N LEU A 332 25.63 6.15 14.18
CA LEU A 332 25.45 7.53 14.65
C LEU A 332 26.09 7.81 16.00
N THR A 333 26.39 6.78 16.80
CA THR A 333 26.95 6.96 18.14
C THR A 333 28.16 6.07 18.42
N THR A 334 28.99 6.47 19.37
CA THR A 334 29.98 5.59 20.01
C THR A 334 29.30 4.58 20.93
N THR A 335 30.06 3.60 21.42
CA THR A 335 29.63 2.61 22.43
C THR A 335 29.20 3.25 23.76
N GLU A 336 29.72 4.44 24.07
CA GLU A 336 29.36 5.24 25.25
C GLU A 336 28.15 6.15 25.00
N GLY A 337 27.51 6.06 23.82
CA GLY A 337 26.32 6.84 23.46
C GLY A 337 26.59 8.27 22.99
N LYS A 338 27.84 8.66 22.76
CA LYS A 338 28.17 9.99 22.21
C LYS A 338 27.86 10.05 20.72
N VAL A 339 27.16 11.08 20.26
CA VAL A 339 26.87 11.31 18.85
C VAL A 339 28.17 11.53 18.06
N LEU A 340 28.33 10.80 16.97
CA LEU A 340 29.46 10.94 16.06
C LEU A 340 29.26 12.18 15.16
N PRO A 341 30.29 13.01 14.96
CA PRO A 341 30.21 14.09 13.97
C PRO A 341 30.08 13.50 12.56
N LYS A 342 29.38 14.20 11.65
CA LYS A 342 29.11 13.75 10.25
C LYS A 342 30.31 13.10 9.52
N PRO A 343 31.55 13.62 9.57
CA PRO A 343 32.70 12.98 8.91
C PRO A 343 33.12 11.63 9.52
N ALA A 344 32.73 11.33 10.76
CA ALA A 344 33.08 10.09 11.47
C ALA A 344 31.98 9.00 11.38
N VAL A 345 30.87 9.29 10.70
CA VAL A 345 29.76 8.36 10.52
C VAL A 345 30.20 7.23 9.58
N LYS A 346 30.18 5.99 10.08
CA LYS A 346 30.60 4.79 9.34
C LYS A 346 29.39 4.03 8.82
N GLU A 347 29.46 3.61 7.56
CA GLU A 347 28.50 2.66 6.99
C GLU A 347 28.93 1.22 7.28
N GLU A 348 27.99 0.40 7.72
CA GLU A 348 28.21 -1.01 8.00
C GLU A 348 27.17 -1.87 7.29
N ASN A 349 27.64 -2.88 6.56
CA ASN A 349 26.79 -3.90 5.99
C ASN A 349 26.64 -5.06 6.98
N LEU A 350 25.47 -5.15 7.61
CA LEU A 350 25.20 -6.17 8.62
C LEU A 350 25.11 -7.59 8.04
N SER A 351 25.00 -7.79 6.72
CA SER A 351 25.04 -9.14 6.16
C SER A 351 26.45 -9.73 6.11
N SER A 352 27.47 -8.89 5.92
CA SER A 352 28.88 -9.30 5.91
C SER A 352 29.54 -9.25 7.30
N ASN A 353 28.98 -8.45 8.23
CA ASN A 353 29.50 -8.34 9.58
C ASN A 353 28.78 -9.32 10.51
N ILE A 354 29.48 -10.35 10.98
CA ILE A 354 28.91 -11.39 11.86
C ILE A 354 28.85 -10.99 13.33
N GLU A 355 29.61 -9.96 13.73
CA GLU A 355 29.70 -9.50 15.12
C GLU A 355 28.60 -8.50 15.46
N LEU A 356 28.09 -7.78 14.45
CA LEU A 356 27.06 -6.76 14.62
C LEU A 356 25.69 -7.23 14.15
N PHE A 357 24.69 -7.10 15.02
CA PHE A 357 23.29 -7.32 14.70
C PHE A 357 22.39 -6.31 15.39
N ILE A 358 21.20 -6.11 14.84
CA ILE A 358 20.19 -5.21 15.41
C ILE A 358 19.59 -5.89 16.64
N SER A 359 19.76 -5.28 17.80
CA SER A 359 19.17 -5.74 19.06
C SER A 359 17.72 -5.31 19.20
N ARG A 360 17.38 -4.08 18.76
CA ARG A 360 15.99 -3.60 18.70
C ARG A 360 15.80 -2.41 17.76
N ALA A 361 14.57 -2.25 17.26
CA ALA A 361 14.14 -1.02 16.60
C ALA A 361 13.85 0.07 17.63
N LEU A 362 14.12 1.33 17.28
CA LEU A 362 13.87 2.48 18.12
C LEU A 362 12.72 3.32 17.56
N SER A 363 11.87 3.83 18.47
CA SER A 363 10.88 4.85 18.12
C SER A 363 11.57 6.20 17.90
N PRO A 364 11.10 7.04 16.95
CA PRO A 364 11.54 8.43 16.81
C PRO A 364 11.63 9.20 18.15
N ASN A 365 10.70 8.92 19.08
CA ASN A 365 10.64 9.58 20.38
C ASN A 365 11.78 9.20 21.33
N HIS A 366 12.47 8.07 21.10
CA HIS A 366 13.60 7.65 21.93
C HIS A 366 14.88 8.42 21.64
N VAL A 367 14.90 9.24 20.58
CA VAL A 367 16.15 9.83 20.08
C VAL A 367 15.95 11.29 19.67
N ALA A 368 15.37 12.07 20.59
CA ALA A 368 15.00 13.47 20.39
C ALA A 368 16.17 14.39 19.95
N GLU A 369 17.41 14.00 20.24
CA GLU A 369 18.63 14.76 19.90
C GLU A 369 19.26 14.37 18.55
N LEU A 370 18.90 13.22 17.96
CA LEU A 370 19.36 12.86 16.62
C LEU A 370 18.38 13.44 15.60
N SER A 371 18.74 14.54 14.94
CA SER A 371 17.94 15.14 13.85
C SER A 371 17.51 14.06 12.86
N ILE A 372 16.25 13.64 12.99
CA ILE A 372 15.65 12.55 12.20
C ILE A 372 15.57 12.94 10.71
N MET A 373 15.66 14.25 10.44
CA MET A 373 15.61 14.86 9.10
C MET A 373 16.97 14.97 8.41
N ASP A 374 18.09 14.83 9.14
CA ASP A 374 19.42 14.90 8.52
C ASP A 374 19.74 13.55 7.83
N GLY A 375 19.92 13.60 6.51
CA GLY A 375 20.30 12.44 5.71
C GLY A 375 19.13 11.59 5.22
N PHE A 376 18.01 12.24 4.89
CA PHE A 376 17.17 11.74 3.80
C PHE A 376 17.68 12.25 2.46
#